data_AF-A0A4C1VJT8-F1
#
_entry.id   AF-A0A4C1VJT8-F1
#
_cell.length_a   1.000
_cell.length_b   1.000
_cell.length_c   1.000
_cell.angle_alpha   90.00
_cell.angle_beta   90.00
_cell.angle_gamma   90.00
#
_symmetry.space_group_name_H-M   'P 1'
#
loop_
_entity.id
_entity.type
_entity.pdbx_description
1 polymer ?
#
loop_
_entity_poly.entity_id
_entity_poly.type
_entity_poly.pdbx_seq_one_letter_code
_entity_poly.pdbx_strand_id
1 'polypeptide(L)'
;MNHKSNAKIIIMQINKEQNLQEALKIRLLYSKNLNALYSARDTMPNCAEVDKQIIKLREELKTAKNTLNRKIQNAVAQKKHRDGMKRKLEDICQENPEIKRRLSLRDSVGHPKLESDQPLLLKTIADIALFGSACDDRRRTESIRSVKTLDELTQELRKLGFDISRSATYLRLISRKSNSTEGRRHVSTVPVRLIRAQTDHHKSHLDSKFAETSIHYLENIASILGPDQVFFLSQDDKARVPIGVTAANKQAPL
;
A
#
# COMPACT_ATOMS: atom_id res chain seq x y z
N MET A 1 20.55 -9.55 20.19
CA MET A 1 19.91 -8.77 21.29
C MET A 1 19.39 -7.38 20.89
N ASN A 2 19.72 -6.80 19.72
CA ASN A 2 19.34 -5.42 19.36
C ASN A 2 17.94 -5.19 18.74
N HIS A 3 17.20 -6.24 18.36
CA HIS A 3 15.88 -6.07 17.73
C HIS A 3 14.79 -5.56 18.69
N LYS A 4 14.85 -5.93 19.98
CA LYS A 4 13.87 -5.48 20.99
C LYS A 4 13.99 -3.99 21.32
N SER A 5 15.20 -3.41 21.29
CA SER A 5 15.41 -1.97 21.53
C SER A 5 14.96 -1.10 20.37
N ASN A 6 15.23 -1.51 19.12
CA ASN A 6 14.79 -0.75 17.95
C ASN A 6 13.26 -0.76 17.78
N ALA A 7 12.61 -1.90 18.03
CA ALA A 7 11.16 -1.97 18.07
C ALA A 7 10.56 -1.05 19.15
N LYS A 8 11.16 -0.99 20.35
CA LYS A 8 10.73 -0.06 21.41
C LYS A 8 10.86 1.40 21.00
N ILE A 9 11.95 1.80 20.35
CA ILE A 9 12.17 3.19 19.90
C ILE A 9 11.16 3.58 18.81
N ILE A 10 10.93 2.69 17.84
CA ILE A 10 9.94 2.92 16.76
C ILE A 10 8.53 3.03 17.34
N ILE A 11 8.15 2.11 18.24
CA ILE A 11 6.85 2.15 18.93
C ILE A 11 6.69 3.44 19.73
N MET A 12 7.73 3.87 20.46
CA MET A 12 7.70 5.14 21.19
C MET A 12 7.52 6.35 20.27
N GLN A 13 8.18 6.37 19.11
CA GLN A 13 8.06 7.45 18.13
C GLN A 13 6.67 7.48 17.49
N ILE A 14 6.13 6.32 17.09
CA ILE A 14 4.77 6.17 16.57
C ILE A 14 3.74 6.62 17.61
N ASN A 15 3.88 6.19 18.87
CA ASN A 15 3.00 6.60 19.96
C ASN A 15 3.06 8.10 20.19
N LYS A 16 4.23 8.73 20.04
CA LYS A 16 4.39 10.18 20.19
C LYS A 16 3.71 10.96 19.08
N GLU A 17 3.84 10.50 17.83
CA GLU A 17 3.18 11.10 16.67
C GLU A 17 1.65 10.93 16.73
N GLN A 18 1.17 9.75 17.13
CA GLN A 18 -0.24 9.49 17.39
C GLN A 18 -0.80 10.42 18.48
N ASN A 19 -0.08 10.57 19.60
CA ASN A 19 -0.46 11.46 20.71
C ASN A 19 -0.50 12.96 20.34
N LEU A 20 0.27 13.38 19.33
CA LEU A 20 0.24 14.75 18.81
C LEU A 20 -0.94 14.93 17.86
N GLN A 21 -1.18 13.96 16.97
CA GLN A 21 -2.33 13.96 16.07
C GLN A 21 -3.66 13.91 16.82
N GLU A 22 -3.74 13.16 17.90
CA GLU A 22 -4.93 13.08 18.75
C GLU A 22 -5.21 14.41 19.46
N ALA A 23 -4.18 15.08 19.99
CA ALA A 23 -4.31 16.42 20.57
C ALA A 23 -4.78 17.47 19.54
N LEU A 24 -4.33 17.37 18.29
CA LEU A 24 -4.79 18.22 17.18
C LEU A 24 -6.26 17.94 16.83
N LYS A 25 -6.67 16.68 16.77
CA LYS A 25 -8.07 16.27 16.52
C LYS A 25 -9.00 16.80 17.61
N ILE A 26 -8.62 16.67 18.87
CA ILE A 26 -9.40 17.16 20.02
C ILE A 26 -9.58 18.69 19.93
N ARG A 27 -8.50 19.44 19.62
CA ARG A 27 -8.60 20.90 19.43
C ARG A 27 -9.54 21.26 18.29
N LEU A 28 -9.47 20.53 17.18
CA LEU A 28 -10.31 20.76 16.01
C LEU A 28 -11.79 20.46 16.32
N LEU A 29 -12.07 19.40 17.08
CA LEU A 29 -13.40 19.01 17.51
C LEU A 29 -14.03 20.08 18.41
N TYR A 30 -13.32 20.55 19.44
CA TYR A 30 -13.82 21.63 20.29
C TYR A 30 -14.06 22.93 19.51
N SER A 31 -13.20 23.25 18.55
CA SER A 31 -13.41 24.41 17.68
C SER A 31 -14.65 24.28 16.80
N LYS A 32 -14.92 23.08 16.26
CA LYS A 32 -16.10 22.82 15.42
C LYS A 32 -17.39 22.88 16.25
N ASN A 33 -17.40 22.25 17.42
CA ASN A 33 -18.56 22.24 18.32
C ASN A 33 -18.89 23.66 18.81
N LEU A 34 -17.87 24.45 19.12
CA LEU A 34 -18.03 25.83 19.53
C LEU A 34 -18.60 26.70 18.39
N ASN A 35 -18.14 26.51 17.14
CA ASN A 35 -18.71 27.21 15.98
C ASN A 35 -20.16 26.81 15.73
N ALA A 36 -20.50 25.53 15.85
CA ALA A 36 -21.86 25.04 15.69
C ALA A 36 -22.82 25.65 16.75
N LEU A 37 -22.36 25.79 18.00
CA LEU A 37 -23.15 26.41 19.06
C LEU A 37 -23.34 27.92 18.85
N TYR A 38 -22.37 28.65 18.29
CA TYR A 38 -22.61 30.05 17.92
C TYR A 38 -23.68 30.18 16.84
N SER A 39 -23.66 29.32 15.82
CA SER A 39 -24.70 29.32 14.77
C SER A 39 -26.08 28.92 15.32
N ALA A 40 -26.14 28.02 16.30
CA ALA A 40 -27.38 27.61 16.95
C ALA A 40 -27.92 28.64 17.98
N ARG A 41 -27.05 29.49 18.53
CA ARG A 41 -27.43 30.47 19.55
C ARG A 41 -28.51 31.43 19.08
N ASP A 42 -28.43 31.88 17.84
CA ASP A 42 -29.38 32.86 17.28
C ASP A 42 -30.70 32.22 16.83
N THR A 43 -30.80 30.88 16.83
CA THR A 43 -31.97 30.12 16.37
C THR A 43 -32.72 29.38 17.48
N MET A 44 -32.11 29.22 18.67
CA MET A 44 -32.69 28.45 19.77
C MET A 44 -33.35 29.32 20.86
N PRO A 45 -34.52 28.90 21.41
CA PRO A 45 -35.23 29.65 22.44
C PRO A 45 -34.56 29.61 23.82
N ASN A 46 -33.62 28.69 24.08
CA ASN A 46 -32.94 28.55 25.37
C ASN A 46 -31.50 29.13 25.35
N CYS A 47 -31.38 30.43 25.07
CA CYS A 47 -30.08 31.11 24.94
C CYS A 47 -29.19 30.98 26.19
N ALA A 48 -29.78 31.00 27.39
CA ALA A 48 -29.01 30.98 28.64
C ALA A 48 -28.26 29.65 28.88
N GLU A 49 -28.83 28.52 28.47
CA GLU A 49 -28.14 27.22 28.53
C GLU A 49 -27.08 27.09 27.45
N VAL A 50 -27.34 27.60 26.24
CA VAL A 50 -26.38 27.62 25.14
C VAL A 50 -25.17 28.50 25.50
N ASP A 51 -25.38 29.67 26.13
CA ASP A 51 -24.30 30.55 26.59
C ASP A 51 -23.42 29.87 27.66
N LYS A 52 -24.00 29.11 28.59
CA LYS A 52 -23.24 28.31 29.57
C LYS A 52 -22.37 27.24 28.89
N GLN A 53 -22.89 26.57 27.85
CA GLN A 53 -22.13 25.58 27.08
C GLN A 53 -21.00 26.24 26.28
N ILE A 54 -21.24 27.41 25.70
CA ILE A 54 -20.22 28.20 24.98
C ILE A 54 -19.08 28.57 25.93
N ILE A 55 -19.38 29.03 27.16
CA ILE A 55 -18.36 29.38 28.16
C ILE A 55 -17.49 28.16 28.51
N LYS A 56 -18.11 27.01 28.80
CA LYS A 56 -17.39 25.76 29.10
C LYS A 56 -16.48 25.33 27.95
N LEU A 57 -17.00 25.30 26.71
CA LEU A 57 -16.21 24.91 25.53
C LEU A 57 -15.08 25.90 25.23
N ARG A 58 -15.24 27.20 25.54
CA ARG A 58 -14.14 28.18 25.43
C ARG A 58 -13.00 27.85 26.39
N GLU A 59 -13.31 27.47 27.62
CA GLU A 59 -12.31 27.07 28.63
C GLU A 59 -11.60 25.77 28.22
N GLU A 60 -12.35 24.76 27.76
CA GLU A 60 -11.79 23.51 27.25
C GLU A 60 -10.91 23.72 26.00
N LEU A 61 -11.30 24.62 25.11
CA LEU A 61 -10.49 24.98 23.94
C LEU A 61 -9.20 25.70 24.37
N LYS A 62 -9.26 26.56 25.39
CA LYS A 62 -8.09 27.24 25.96
C LYS A 62 -7.11 26.23 26.60
N THR A 63 -7.61 25.28 27.39
CA THR A 63 -6.76 24.23 27.99
C THR A 63 -6.17 23.29 26.92
N ALA A 64 -6.96 22.90 25.91
CA ALA A 64 -6.49 22.10 24.78
C ALA A 64 -5.41 22.83 23.94
N LYS A 65 -5.53 24.15 23.74
CA LYS A 65 -4.49 24.97 23.08
C LYS A 65 -3.20 25.01 23.89
N ASN A 66 -3.29 25.23 25.20
CA ASN A 66 -2.13 25.30 26.08
C ASN A 66 -1.38 23.97 26.15
N THR A 67 -2.11 22.86 26.27
CA THR A 67 -1.52 21.51 26.27
C THR A 67 -0.85 21.17 24.94
N LEU A 68 -1.47 21.53 23.80
CA LEU A 68 -0.86 21.36 22.48
C LEU A 68 0.44 22.18 22.34
N ASN A 69 0.42 23.45 22.75
CA ASN A 69 1.60 24.32 22.70
C ASN A 69 2.74 23.77 23.56
N ARG A 70 2.45 23.27 24.77
CA ARG A 70 3.44 22.61 25.63
C ARG A 70 4.03 21.36 24.97
N LYS A 71 3.22 20.53 24.32
CA LYS A 71 3.69 19.34 23.58
C LYS A 71 4.62 19.74 22.42
N ILE A 72 4.28 20.79 21.68
CA ILE A 72 5.11 21.32 20.58
C ILE A 72 6.45 21.83 21.13
N GLN A 73 6.43 22.66 22.18
CA GLN A 73 7.65 23.20 22.79
C GLN A 73 8.56 22.08 23.32
N ASN A 74 7.99 21.08 23.99
CA ASN A 74 8.74 19.92 24.46
C ASN A 74 9.36 19.12 23.30
N ALA A 75 8.64 18.97 22.18
CA ALA A 75 9.18 18.30 21.00
C ALA A 75 10.36 19.07 20.39
N VAL A 76 10.27 20.40 20.32
CA VAL A 76 11.35 21.28 19.85
C VAL A 76 12.55 21.22 20.80
N ALA A 77 12.33 21.30 22.11
CA ALA A 77 13.40 21.22 23.11
C ALA A 77 14.14 19.88 23.04
N GLN A 78 13.41 18.77 22.93
CA GLN A 78 14.01 17.44 22.76
C GLN A 78 14.79 17.33 21.45
N LYS A 79 14.29 17.92 20.35
CA LYS A 79 15.03 17.97 19.09
C LYS A 79 16.33 18.76 19.24
N LYS A 80 16.29 19.97 19.80
CA LYS A 80 17.47 20.79 20.07
C LYS A 80 18.51 20.06 20.94
N HIS A 81 18.06 19.35 21.98
CA HIS A 81 18.95 18.55 22.82
C HIS A 81 19.63 17.43 22.03
N ARG A 82 18.88 16.66 21.24
CA ARG A 82 19.44 15.60 20.39
C ARG A 82 20.42 16.14 19.35
N ASP A 83 20.07 17.25 18.70
CA ASP A 83 20.92 17.89 17.70
C ASP A 83 22.21 18.43 18.35
N GLY A 84 22.11 19.02 19.55
CA GLY A 84 23.27 19.47 20.31
C GLY A 84 24.19 18.31 20.74
N MET A 85 23.62 17.19 21.19
CA MET A 85 24.39 15.98 21.50
C MET A 85 25.06 15.39 20.26
N LYS A 86 24.36 15.38 19.12
CA LYS A 86 24.91 14.91 17.85
C LYS A 86 26.12 15.73 17.42
N ARG A 87 26.03 17.07 17.48
CA ARG A 87 27.15 17.97 17.16
C ARG A 87 28.36 17.73 18.05
N LYS A 88 28.16 17.70 19.37
CA LYS A 88 29.26 17.40 20.31
C LYS A 88 29.95 16.07 20.01
N LEU A 89 29.16 15.07 19.63
CA LEU A 89 29.69 13.76 19.27
C LEU A 89 30.45 13.79 17.94
N GLU A 90 29.97 14.56 16.96
CA GLU A 90 30.68 14.82 15.70
C GLU A 90 32.01 15.54 15.95
N ASP A 91 32.02 16.57 16.80
CA ASP A 91 33.22 17.32 17.19
C ASP A 91 34.27 16.39 17.83
N ILE A 92 33.86 15.57 18.80
CA ILE A 92 34.74 14.57 19.45
C ILE A 92 35.28 13.55 18.43
N CYS A 93 34.48 13.16 17.44
CA CYS A 93 34.89 12.23 16.40
C CYS A 93 35.83 12.86 15.37
N GLN A 94 35.79 14.20 15.18
CA GLN A 94 36.76 14.94 14.37
C GLN A 94 38.09 15.08 15.11
N GLU A 95 38.05 15.38 16.42
CA GLU A 95 39.25 15.51 17.25
C GLU A 95 40.01 14.18 17.42
N ASN A 96 39.30 13.05 17.46
CA ASN A 96 39.90 11.72 17.66
C ASN A 96 39.34 10.67 16.68
N PRO A 97 40.04 10.39 15.55
CA PRO A 97 39.58 9.42 14.56
C PRO A 97 39.55 7.96 15.08
N GLU A 98 40.34 7.64 16.11
CA GLU A 98 40.33 6.34 16.79
C GLU A 98 39.00 6.09 17.54
N ILE A 99 38.40 7.14 18.10
CA ILE A 99 37.09 7.05 18.79
C ILE A 99 35.98 6.79 17.75
N LYS A 100 36.07 7.41 16.58
CA LYS A 100 35.13 7.17 15.47
C LYS A 100 35.12 5.71 15.02
N ARG A 101 36.31 5.09 14.91
CA ARG A 101 36.45 3.66 14.55
C ARG A 101 35.84 2.75 15.62
N ARG A 102 36.04 3.07 16.91
CA ARG A 102 35.47 2.31 18.04
C ARG A 102 33.95 2.47 18.17
N LEU A 103 33.40 3.65 17.86
CA LEU A 103 31.97 3.93 18.07
C LEU A 103 31.06 3.34 16.97
N SER A 104 31.59 2.79 15.88
CA SER A 104 30.79 2.21 14.77
C SER A 104 29.61 3.12 14.34
N LEU A 105 29.83 4.43 14.33
CA LEU A 105 28.78 5.41 14.05
C LEU A 105 28.28 5.23 12.61
N ARG A 106 26.97 5.07 12.46
CA ARG A 106 26.32 5.05 11.15
C ARG A 106 26.00 6.47 10.71
N ASP A 107 26.30 6.78 9.46
CA ASP A 107 26.02 8.10 8.87
C ASP A 107 24.52 8.34 8.63
N SER A 108 23.73 7.26 8.49
CA SER A 108 22.30 7.33 8.23
C SER A 108 21.48 6.58 9.27
N VAL A 109 20.27 7.06 9.50
CA VAL A 109 19.28 6.38 10.33
C VAL A 109 18.75 5.14 9.61
N GLY A 110 18.72 4.02 10.33
CA GLY A 110 18.20 2.75 9.82
C GLY A 110 19.30 1.76 9.43
N HIS A 111 18.90 0.70 8.72
CA HIS A 111 19.83 -0.21 8.08
C HIS A 111 20.22 0.35 6.71
N PRO A 112 21.51 0.28 6.34
CA PRO A 112 21.94 0.65 5.00
C PRO A 112 21.16 -0.19 3.98
N LYS A 113 20.84 0.46 2.86
CA LYS A 113 20.18 -0.20 1.74
C LYS A 113 21.16 -1.17 1.10
N LEU A 114 20.68 -2.32 0.63
CA LEU A 114 21.52 -3.29 -0.08
C LEU A 114 22.17 -2.66 -1.32
N GLU A 115 21.44 -1.73 -1.96
CA GLU A 115 21.91 -0.98 -3.12
C GLU A 115 23.09 -0.05 -2.80
N SER A 116 23.29 0.33 -1.53
CA SER A 116 24.47 1.11 -1.09
C SER A 116 25.73 0.24 -1.04
N ASP A 117 25.59 -1.03 -0.64
CA ASP A 117 26.71 -1.97 -0.59
C ASP A 117 26.99 -2.59 -1.98
N GLN A 118 25.96 -2.70 -2.82
CA GLN A 118 26.00 -3.35 -4.13
C GLN A 118 25.35 -2.47 -5.22
N PRO A 119 26.05 -1.42 -5.69
CA PRO A 119 25.48 -0.44 -6.63
C PRO A 119 25.15 -1.02 -8.02
N LEU A 120 25.86 -2.09 -8.41
CA LEU A 120 25.68 -2.73 -9.72
C LEU A 120 24.44 -3.63 -9.80
N LEU A 121 23.81 -3.96 -8.67
CA LEU A 121 22.70 -4.91 -8.60
C LEU A 121 21.51 -4.52 -9.49
N LEU A 122 21.12 -3.24 -9.50
CA LEU A 122 19.97 -2.80 -10.29
C LEU A 122 20.25 -2.85 -11.79
N LYS A 123 21.50 -2.58 -12.18
CA LYS A 123 21.95 -2.65 -13.57
C LYS A 123 21.99 -4.10 -14.04
N THR A 124 22.53 -5.01 -13.25
CA THR A 124 22.59 -6.44 -13.60
C THR A 124 21.20 -7.06 -13.69
N ILE A 125 20.26 -6.71 -12.80
CA ILE A 125 18.85 -7.13 -12.91
C ILE A 125 18.25 -6.67 -14.24
N ALA A 126 18.53 -5.43 -14.65
CA ALA A 126 18.06 -4.92 -15.92
C ALA A 126 18.65 -5.73 -17.08
N ASP A 127 19.95 -6.02 -17.05
CA ASP A 127 20.68 -6.68 -18.14
C ASP A 127 20.31 -8.16 -18.30
N ILE A 128 19.99 -8.86 -17.21
CA ILE A 128 19.48 -10.25 -17.24
C ILE A 128 18.06 -10.30 -17.83
N ALA A 129 17.26 -9.25 -17.62
CA ALA A 129 15.86 -9.24 -18.02
C ALA A 129 15.70 -9.12 -19.54
N LEU A 130 14.87 -9.99 -20.12
CA LEU A 130 14.62 -10.02 -21.56
C LEU A 130 13.68 -8.89 -21.98
N PHE A 131 14.02 -8.18 -23.04
CA PHE A 131 13.12 -7.21 -23.68
C PHE A 131 11.91 -7.92 -24.30
N GLY A 132 10.70 -7.46 -23.99
CA GLY A 132 9.49 -7.78 -24.77
C GLY A 132 8.90 -9.20 -24.65
N SER A 133 9.39 -10.06 -23.75
CA SER A 133 8.84 -11.44 -23.62
C SER A 133 7.47 -11.53 -22.94
N ALA A 134 7.04 -10.48 -22.23
CA ALA A 134 5.66 -10.33 -21.77
C ALA A 134 4.91 -9.35 -22.67
N CYS A 135 4.22 -9.85 -23.69
CA CYS A 135 3.27 -9.04 -24.45
C CYS A 135 2.02 -8.79 -23.61
N ASP A 136 1.92 -7.61 -22.97
CA ASP A 136 0.62 -7.10 -22.52
C ASP A 136 -0.06 -6.43 -23.74
N ASP A 137 -1.07 -7.09 -24.30
CA ASP A 137 -1.80 -6.62 -25.49
C ASP A 137 -2.38 -5.20 -25.30
N ARG A 138 -2.56 -4.74 -24.06
CA ARG A 138 -3.13 -3.42 -23.77
C ARG A 138 -2.13 -2.26 -23.77
N ARG A 139 -0.82 -2.48 -23.91
CA ARG A 139 0.16 -1.37 -23.95
C ARG A 139 1.37 -1.67 -24.84
N ARG A 140 1.22 -1.47 -26.14
CA ARG A 140 2.32 -1.40 -27.11
C ARG A 140 3.29 -0.19 -26.92
N THR A 141 3.29 0.48 -25.76
CA THR A 141 4.05 1.73 -25.56
C THR A 141 5.09 1.70 -24.45
N GLU A 142 5.14 0.67 -23.60
CA GLU A 142 6.13 0.61 -22.52
C GLU A 142 7.14 -0.51 -22.82
N SER A 143 8.36 -0.14 -23.20
CA SER A 143 9.53 -1.01 -23.45
C SER A 143 10.07 -1.66 -22.17
N ILE A 144 9.19 -2.28 -21.40
CA ILE A 144 9.50 -2.86 -20.09
C ILE A 144 10.12 -4.23 -20.30
N ARG A 145 11.26 -4.45 -19.65
CA ARG A 145 11.93 -5.76 -19.63
C ARG A 145 11.14 -6.72 -18.75
N SER A 146 11.22 -8.00 -19.05
CA SER A 146 10.40 -9.04 -18.43
C SER A 146 11.24 -10.25 -18.03
N VAL A 147 10.87 -10.86 -16.91
CA VAL A 147 11.54 -12.04 -16.34
C VAL A 147 10.52 -13.15 -16.15
N LYS A 148 10.84 -14.34 -16.67
CA LYS A 148 9.96 -15.52 -16.65
C LYS A 148 9.60 -15.95 -15.23
N THR A 149 10.61 -16.28 -14.43
CA THR A 149 10.42 -16.71 -13.06
C THR A 149 11.33 -15.94 -12.11
N LEU A 150 10.82 -15.69 -10.90
CA LEU A 150 11.60 -15.01 -9.88
C LEU A 150 12.79 -15.86 -9.41
N ASP A 151 12.64 -17.19 -9.39
CA ASP A 151 13.68 -18.12 -8.95
C ASP A 151 14.87 -18.15 -9.89
N GLU A 152 14.62 -18.17 -11.20
CA GLU A 152 15.65 -18.09 -12.24
C GLU A 152 16.47 -16.81 -12.11
N LEU A 153 15.80 -15.66 -11.94
CA LEU A 153 16.49 -14.39 -11.72
C LEU A 153 17.33 -14.41 -10.44
N THR A 154 16.79 -14.91 -9.33
CA THR A 154 17.55 -14.99 -8.08
C THR A 154 18.76 -15.93 -8.22
N GLN A 155 18.62 -17.03 -8.97
CA GLN A 155 19.72 -17.97 -9.20
C GLN A 155 20.81 -17.36 -10.08
N GLU A 156 20.46 -16.62 -11.14
CA GLU A 156 21.42 -15.89 -11.97
C GLU A 156 22.15 -14.79 -11.19
N LEU A 157 21.43 -14.05 -10.34
CA LEU A 157 22.06 -13.06 -9.46
C LEU A 157 23.06 -13.70 -8.48
N ARG A 158 22.75 -14.89 -7.95
CA ARG A 158 23.67 -15.64 -7.09
C ARG A 158 24.89 -16.13 -7.84
N LYS A 159 24.75 -16.58 -9.09
CA LYS A 159 25.90 -16.96 -9.94
C LYS A 159 26.85 -15.78 -10.19
N LEU A 160 26.30 -14.57 -10.31
CA LEU A 160 27.07 -13.33 -10.46
C LEU A 160 27.65 -12.81 -9.13
N GLY A 161 27.46 -13.54 -8.02
CA GLY A 161 28.03 -13.20 -6.71
C GLY A 161 27.16 -12.29 -5.84
N PHE A 162 25.91 -12.02 -6.21
CA PHE A 162 24.99 -11.25 -5.36
C PHE A 162 24.29 -12.17 -4.34
N ASP A 163 24.57 -11.96 -3.06
CA ASP A 163 23.84 -12.65 -1.97
C ASP A 163 22.51 -11.94 -1.69
N ILE A 164 21.47 -12.35 -2.43
CA ILE A 164 20.11 -11.82 -2.30
C ILE A 164 19.10 -12.95 -2.09
N SER A 165 18.12 -12.72 -1.23
CA SER A 165 16.99 -13.64 -1.06
C SER A 165 15.93 -13.42 -2.13
N ARG A 166 15.15 -14.47 -2.43
CA ARG A 166 14.08 -14.44 -3.43
C ARG A 166 13.06 -13.31 -3.21
N SER A 167 12.57 -13.16 -1.99
CA SER A 167 11.61 -12.11 -1.62
C SER A 167 12.22 -10.71 -1.76
N ALA A 168 13.51 -10.62 -1.46
CA ALA A 168 14.26 -9.39 -1.62
C ALA A 168 14.39 -9.06 -3.13
N THR A 169 14.72 -10.02 -4.00
CA THR A 169 14.73 -9.80 -5.47
C THR A 169 13.39 -9.27 -5.97
N TYR A 170 12.26 -9.81 -5.50
CA TYR A 170 10.92 -9.36 -5.89
C TYR A 170 10.66 -7.88 -5.60
N LEU A 171 11.08 -7.38 -4.43
CA LEU A 171 10.88 -5.98 -4.04
C LEU A 171 11.63 -4.96 -4.94
N ARG A 172 12.58 -5.43 -5.76
CA ARG A 172 13.32 -4.60 -6.73
C ARG A 172 12.70 -4.61 -8.13
N LEU A 173 11.70 -5.45 -8.36
CA LEU A 173 10.94 -5.47 -9.61
C LEU A 173 9.75 -4.52 -9.50
N ILE A 174 9.20 -4.09 -10.63
CA ILE A 174 7.94 -3.34 -10.63
C ILE A 174 6.83 -4.26 -10.15
N SER A 175 6.13 -3.84 -9.09
CA SER A 175 4.97 -4.57 -8.60
C SER A 175 3.83 -4.58 -9.61
N ARG A 176 3.04 -5.66 -9.61
CA ARG A 176 1.87 -5.79 -10.49
C ARG A 176 0.80 -4.73 -10.23
N LYS A 177 0.67 -4.28 -8.97
CA LYS A 177 -0.30 -3.28 -8.53
C LYS A 177 0.40 -2.24 -7.65
N SER A 178 1.04 -1.26 -8.29
CA SER A 178 1.77 -0.17 -7.61
C SER A 178 0.92 0.58 -6.58
N ASN A 179 -0.38 0.74 -6.83
CA ASN A 179 -1.29 1.47 -5.95
C ASN A 179 -1.65 0.74 -4.64
N SER A 180 -1.41 -0.58 -4.57
CA SER A 180 -1.70 -1.39 -3.40
C SER A 180 -0.73 -1.13 -2.24
N THR A 181 -1.12 -1.46 -1.01
CA THR A 181 -0.25 -1.37 0.17
C THR A 181 1.03 -2.18 -0.01
N GLU A 182 0.94 -3.38 -0.58
CA GLU A 182 2.08 -4.23 -0.92
C GLU A 182 2.92 -3.64 -2.06
N GLY A 183 2.28 -3.09 -3.09
CA GLY A 183 2.98 -2.44 -4.20
C GLY A 183 3.83 -1.25 -3.77
N ARG A 184 3.35 -0.47 -2.78
CA ARG A 184 4.10 0.64 -2.18
C ARG A 184 5.33 0.22 -1.39
N ARG A 185 5.49 -1.07 -1.05
CA ARG A 185 6.70 -1.60 -0.41
C ARG A 185 7.90 -1.65 -1.36
N HIS A 186 7.66 -1.62 -2.67
CA HIS A 186 8.70 -1.59 -3.68
C HIS A 186 9.23 -0.15 -3.83
N VAL A 187 10.34 0.17 -3.15
CA VAL A 187 10.88 1.55 -3.09
C VAL A 187 11.99 1.81 -4.13
N SER A 188 12.76 0.79 -4.49
CA SER A 188 13.88 0.90 -5.44
C SER A 188 13.68 -0.11 -6.57
N THR A 189 12.89 0.26 -7.57
CA THR A 189 12.49 -0.66 -8.64
C THR A 189 13.23 -0.43 -9.94
N VAL A 190 13.71 -1.52 -10.54
CA VAL A 190 14.19 -1.57 -11.93
C VAL A 190 12.96 -1.67 -12.85
N PRO A 191 12.99 -1.10 -14.08
CA PRO A 191 11.92 -1.24 -15.08
C PRO A 191 11.80 -2.67 -15.64
N VAL A 192 11.59 -3.65 -14.75
CA VAL A 192 11.45 -5.07 -15.01
C VAL A 192 10.20 -5.56 -14.31
N ARG A 193 9.36 -6.31 -15.03
CA ARG A 193 8.16 -6.98 -14.48
C ARG A 193 8.31 -8.50 -14.56
N LEU A 194 7.69 -9.21 -13.61
CA LEU A 194 7.51 -10.65 -13.74
C LEU A 194 6.46 -10.95 -14.80
N ILE A 195 6.73 -11.95 -15.65
CA ILE A 195 5.76 -12.43 -16.64
C ILE A 195 4.52 -12.93 -15.91
N ARG A 196 3.34 -12.51 -16.39
CA ARG A 196 2.06 -13.06 -15.94
C ARG A 196 1.86 -14.41 -16.64
N ALA A 197 1.38 -15.42 -15.91
CA ALA A 197 0.75 -16.58 -16.53
C ALA A 197 -0.44 -16.11 -17.39
N GLN A 198 -0.26 -16.06 -18.71
CA GLN A 198 -1.31 -15.70 -19.65
C GLN A 198 -2.22 -16.90 -19.86
N THR A 199 -3.38 -16.86 -19.24
CA THR A 199 -4.56 -17.64 -19.65
C THR A 199 -5.32 -16.96 -20.80
N ASP A 200 -4.74 -15.93 -21.41
CA ASP A 200 -5.40 -15.12 -22.44
C ASP A 200 -5.54 -15.87 -23.79
N HIS A 201 -4.84 -17.00 -23.99
CA HIS A 201 -5.10 -17.90 -25.14
C HIS A 201 -6.51 -18.48 -25.17
N HIS A 202 -7.25 -18.48 -24.04
CA HIS A 202 -8.65 -18.88 -24.03
C HIS A 202 -9.60 -17.87 -24.69
N LYS A 203 -9.14 -16.64 -24.99
CA LYS A 203 -9.99 -15.59 -25.59
C LYS A 203 -10.02 -15.61 -27.11
N SER A 204 -9.10 -16.32 -27.75
CA SER A 204 -8.93 -16.30 -29.20
C SER A 204 -9.22 -17.66 -29.83
N HIS A 205 -10.39 -18.25 -29.56
CA HIS A 205 -10.86 -19.36 -30.39
C HIS A 205 -11.35 -18.80 -31.73
N LEU A 206 -10.99 -19.45 -32.84
CA LEU A 206 -11.36 -19.00 -34.18
C LEU A 206 -12.88 -18.84 -34.31
N ASP A 207 -13.61 -19.73 -33.64
CA ASP A 207 -15.08 -19.80 -33.69
C ASP A 207 -15.78 -18.91 -32.66
N SER A 208 -15.05 -18.18 -31.80
CA SER A 208 -15.67 -17.33 -30.78
C SER A 208 -16.67 -16.35 -31.39
N LYS A 209 -16.36 -15.77 -32.56
CA LYS A 209 -17.25 -14.84 -33.27
C LYS A 209 -18.48 -15.52 -33.85
N PHE A 210 -18.34 -16.76 -34.34
CA PHE A 210 -19.46 -17.54 -34.87
C PHE A 210 -20.40 -17.99 -33.74
N ALA A 211 -19.84 -18.43 -32.62
CA ALA A 211 -20.59 -18.76 -31.42
C ALA A 211 -21.33 -17.54 -30.85
N GLU A 212 -20.66 -16.38 -30.74
CA GLU A 212 -21.25 -15.12 -30.29
C GLU A 212 -22.41 -14.67 -31.20
N THR A 213 -22.22 -14.72 -32.52
CA THR A 213 -23.28 -14.38 -33.49
C THR A 213 -24.49 -15.33 -33.36
N SER A 214 -24.24 -16.62 -33.16
CA SER A 214 -25.29 -17.63 -32.98
C SER A 214 -26.07 -17.41 -31.69
N ILE A 215 -25.37 -17.08 -30.59
CA ILE A 215 -26.00 -16.75 -29.31
C ILE A 215 -26.88 -15.52 -29.46
N HIS A 216 -26.38 -14.43 -30.06
CA HIS A 216 -27.17 -13.22 -30.28
C HIS A 216 -28.40 -13.46 -31.18
N TYR A 217 -28.28 -14.32 -32.19
CA TYR A 217 -29.41 -14.70 -33.01
C TYR A 217 -30.49 -15.43 -32.20
N LEU A 218 -30.10 -16.38 -31.36
CA LEU A 218 -31.01 -17.10 -30.47
C LEU A 218 -31.62 -16.17 -29.40
N GLU A 219 -30.85 -15.20 -28.89
CA GLU A 219 -31.35 -14.17 -27.98
C GLU A 219 -32.43 -13.31 -28.61
N ASN A 220 -32.26 -12.93 -29.87
CA ASN A 220 -33.27 -12.18 -30.61
C ASN A 220 -34.56 -12.97 -30.81
N ILE A 221 -34.46 -14.28 -31.12
CA ILE A 221 -35.64 -15.15 -31.23
C ILE A 221 -36.34 -15.29 -29.88
N ALA A 222 -35.57 -15.50 -28.81
CA ALA A 222 -36.11 -15.60 -27.45
C ALA A 222 -36.85 -14.32 -27.03
N SER A 223 -36.31 -13.16 -27.40
CA SER A 223 -36.93 -11.85 -27.16
C SER A 223 -38.29 -11.71 -27.86
N ILE A 224 -38.43 -12.24 -29.08
CA ILE A 224 -39.70 -12.20 -29.85
C ILE A 224 -40.77 -13.11 -29.23
N LEU A 225 -40.39 -14.32 -28.79
CA LEU A 225 -41.32 -15.32 -28.27
C LEU A 225 -41.72 -15.07 -26.81
N GLY A 226 -40.89 -14.35 -26.06
CA GLY A 226 -41.16 -13.97 -24.68
C GLY A 226 -40.87 -15.06 -23.63
N PRO A 227 -40.90 -14.68 -22.34
CA PRO A 227 -40.46 -15.55 -21.23
C PRO A 227 -41.40 -16.73 -20.94
N ASP A 228 -42.65 -16.69 -21.43
CA ASP A 228 -43.62 -17.77 -21.22
C ASP A 228 -43.37 -18.96 -22.16
N GLN A 229 -42.65 -18.76 -23.26
CA GLN A 229 -42.42 -19.78 -24.29
C GLN A 229 -40.95 -20.20 -24.42
N VAL A 230 -40.00 -19.38 -23.95
CA VAL A 230 -38.56 -19.63 -24.12
C VAL A 230 -37.83 -19.56 -22.79
N PHE A 231 -36.98 -20.56 -22.53
CA PHE A 231 -36.04 -20.55 -21.42
C PHE A 231 -34.61 -20.74 -21.93
N PHE A 232 -33.66 -20.03 -21.35
CA PHE A 232 -32.24 -20.18 -21.68
C PHE A 232 -31.63 -21.29 -20.83
N LEU A 233 -31.06 -22.29 -21.49
CA LEU A 233 -30.22 -23.30 -20.86
C LEU A 233 -28.80 -23.16 -21.37
N SER A 234 -27.95 -22.48 -20.59
CA SER A 234 -26.51 -22.47 -20.83
C SER A 234 -25.84 -23.54 -19.98
N GLN A 235 -24.94 -24.32 -20.59
CA GLN A 235 -23.96 -25.07 -19.82
C GLN A 235 -22.81 -24.13 -19.50
N ASP A 236 -22.82 -23.59 -18.27
CA ASP A 236 -21.64 -22.94 -17.73
C ASP A 236 -20.52 -24.00 -17.63
N ASP A 237 -19.36 -23.71 -18.21
CA ASP A 237 -18.13 -24.52 -18.09
C ASP A 237 -17.76 -24.78 -16.61
N LYS A 238 -18.28 -23.94 -15.70
CA LYS A 238 -18.04 -24.04 -14.26
C LYS A 238 -19.13 -24.80 -13.49
N ALA A 239 -20.29 -25.05 -14.09
CA ALA A 239 -21.34 -25.83 -13.46
C ALA A 239 -21.04 -27.33 -13.64
N ARG A 240 -20.23 -27.88 -12.73
CA ARG A 240 -20.04 -29.33 -12.58
C ARG A 240 -21.33 -29.99 -12.06
N VAL A 241 -22.38 -30.05 -12.88
CA VAL A 241 -23.46 -31.01 -12.68
C VAL A 241 -23.11 -32.22 -13.54
N PRO A 242 -22.63 -33.33 -12.96
CA PRO A 242 -22.36 -34.53 -13.72
C PRO A 242 -23.68 -35.04 -14.32
N ILE A 243 -23.79 -34.99 -15.65
CA ILE A 243 -24.88 -35.62 -16.38
C ILE A 243 -24.73 -37.14 -16.18
N GLY A 244 -25.60 -37.72 -15.35
CA GLY A 244 -25.57 -39.15 -15.01
C GLY A 244 -26.02 -39.51 -13.59
N VAL A 245 -26.32 -38.55 -12.73
CA VAL A 245 -26.97 -38.81 -11.42
C VAL A 245 -28.44 -38.38 -11.51
N THR A 246 -29.36 -39.31 -11.27
CA THR A 246 -30.80 -39.02 -11.16
C THR A 246 -31.01 -37.91 -10.15
N ALA A 247 -31.60 -36.80 -10.59
CA ALA A 247 -31.95 -35.68 -9.72
C ALA A 247 -32.94 -36.19 -8.65
N ALA A 248 -32.44 -36.30 -7.42
CA ALA A 248 -33.25 -36.69 -6.28
C ALA A 248 -34.30 -35.61 -6.01
N ASN A 249 -35.56 -35.87 -6.38
CA ASN A 249 -36.84 -35.44 -5.78
C ASN A 249 -36.93 -34.06 -5.08
N LYS A 250 -36.16 -33.06 -5.50
CA LYS A 250 -36.24 -31.70 -4.97
C LYS A 250 -36.16 -30.73 -6.14
N GLN A 251 -37.31 -30.55 -6.76
CA GLN A 251 -37.61 -29.35 -7.51
C GLN A 251 -37.50 -28.15 -6.55
N ALA A 252 -36.72 -27.14 -6.90
CA ALA A 252 -36.76 -25.86 -6.20
C ALA A 252 -38.16 -25.24 -6.43
N PRO A 253 -38.79 -24.65 -5.41
CA PRO A 253 -40.11 -24.07 -5.56
C PRO A 253 -40.06 -22.90 -6.55
N LEU A 254 -41.09 -22.85 -7.41
CA LEU A 254 -41.41 -21.73 -8.31
C LEU A 254 -41.53 -20.42 -7.52
#